data_AF-A0A967VZM1-F1
#
_entry.id   AF-A0A967VZM1-F1
#
_cell.length_a   1.000
_cell.length_b   1.000
_cell.length_c   1.000
_cell.angle_alpha   90.00
_cell.angle_beta   90.00
_cell.angle_gamma   90.00
#
_symmetry.space_group_name_H-M   'P 1'
#
loop_
_entity.id
_entity.type
_entity.pdbx_description
1 polymer ?
#
loop_
_entity_poly.entity_id
_entity_poly.type
_entity_poly.pdbx_seq_one_letter_code
_entity_poly.pdbx_strand_id
1 'polypeptide(L)' 'MISGTEVRETLRAEKRLPDWFMRDLVQEVLIAEIRNGRPVFYDA' A
#
# COMPACT_ATOMS: atom_id res chain seq x y z
N MET A 1 -11.53 -7.47 9.26
CA MET A 1 -10.07 -7.58 9.49
C MET A 1 -9.42 -7.60 8.13
N ILE A 2 -8.51 -6.68 7.84
CA ILE A 2 -7.81 -6.64 6.54
C ILE A 2 -6.52 -7.44 6.67
N SER A 3 -6.27 -8.35 5.73
CA SER A 3 -5.05 -9.18 5.73
C SER A 3 -3.84 -8.45 5.14
N GLY A 4 -2.62 -8.89 5.46
CA GLY A 4 -1.41 -8.33 4.83
C GLY A 4 -1.36 -8.52 3.31
N THR A 5 -1.91 -9.63 2.80
CA THR A 5 -2.08 -9.85 1.36
C THR A 5 -3.01 -8.81 0.76
N GLU A 6 -4.17 -8.57 1.38
CA GLU A 6 -5.14 -7.58 0.91
C GLU A 6 -4.58 -6.15 0.94
N VAL A 7 -3.80 -5.80 1.97
CA VAL A 7 -3.03 -4.53 2.02
C VAL A 7 -2.10 -4.40 0.82
N ARG A 8 -1.30 -5.44 0.55
CA ARG A 8 -0.32 -5.42 -0.55
C ARG A 8 -1.01 -5.26 -1.89
N GLU A 9 -2.03 -6.08 -2.18
CA GLU A 9 -2.75 -6.02 -3.45
C GLU A 9 -3.50 -4.68 -3.62
N THR A 10 -4.05 -4.13 -2.54
CA THR A 10 -4.70 -2.81 -2.54
C THR A 10 -3.71 -1.71 -2.91
N LEU A 11 -2.55 -1.67 -2.25
CA LEU A 11 -1.52 -0.65 -2.50
C LEU A 11 -0.85 -0.82 -3.87
N ARG A 12 -0.61 -2.07 -4.33
CA ARG A 12 -0.10 -2.36 -5.70
C ARG A 12 -1.07 -1.90 -6.78
N ALA A 13 -2.38 -1.95 -6.51
CA ALA A 13 -3.40 -1.42 -7.41
C ALA A 13 -3.60 0.10 -7.30
N GLU A 14 -2.72 0.82 -6.58
CA GLU A 14 -2.82 2.25 -6.27
C GLU A 14 -4.16 2.65 -5.61
N LYS A 15 -4.80 1.71 -4.89
CA LYS A 15 -6.03 1.95 -4.14
C LYS A 15 -5.73 2.32 -2.70
N ARG A 16 -6.67 3.01 -2.07
CA ARG A 16 -6.58 3.42 -0.67
C ARG A 16 -7.20 2.36 0.25
N LEU A 17 -6.55 2.14 1.38
CA LEU A 17 -7.07 1.41 2.53
C LEU A 17 -7.92 2.37 3.38
N PRO A 18 -8.84 1.84 4.21
CA PRO A 18 -9.61 2.68 5.11
C PRO A 18 -8.74 3.43 6.14
N ASP A 19 -9.13 4.66 6.49
CA ASP A 19 -8.38 5.53 7.41
C ASP A 19 -8.16 4.93 8.80
N TRP A 20 -9.09 4.09 9.25
CA TRP A 20 -8.98 3.38 10.52
C TRP A 20 -7.87 2.33 10.51
N PHE A 21 -7.43 1.89 9.32
CA PHE A 21 -6.37 0.91 9.14
C PHE A 21 -5.01 1.58 8.95
N MET A 22 -4.92 2.58 8.07
CA MET A 22 -3.68 3.30 7.78
C MET A 22 -3.98 4.75 7.44
N ARG A 23 -3.23 5.69 8.01
CA ARG A 23 -3.39 7.12 7.72
C ARG A 23 -3.04 7.43 6.27
N ASP A 24 -3.76 8.39 5.69
CA ASP A 24 -3.58 8.83 4.30
C ASP A 24 -2.15 9.19 3.93
N LEU A 25 -1.43 9.88 4.84
CA LEU A 25 -0.04 10.27 4.64
C LEU A 25 0.86 9.05 4.38
N VAL A 26 0.67 7.98 5.16
CA VAL A 26 1.49 6.75 5.01
C VAL A 26 1.14 6.07 3.70
N GLN A 27 -0.16 5.96 3.38
CA GLN A 27 -0.61 5.38 2.12
C GLN A 27 -0.07 6.15 0.91
N GLU A 28 -0.04 7.48 0.98
CA GLU A 28 0.44 8.34 -0.11
C GLU A 28 1.93 8.10 -0.40
N VAL A 29 2.74 8.03 0.65
CA VAL A 29 4.17 7.71 0.52
C VAL A 29 4.36 6.34 -0.11
N LEU A 30 3.67 5.30 0.37
CA LEU A 30 3.82 3.94 -0.16
C LEU A 30 3.40 3.85 -1.63
N ILE A 31 2.26 4.46 -2.00
CA ILE A 31 1.78 4.49 -3.38
C ILE A 31 2.75 5.26 -4.28
N ALA A 32 3.32 6.37 -3.81
CA ALA A 32 4.31 7.13 -4.56
C ALA A 32 5.60 6.31 -4.83
N GLU A 33 6.09 5.59 -3.83
CA GLU A 33 7.26 4.70 -3.99
C GLU A 33 6.98 3.58 -5.00
N ILE A 34 5.80 2.95 -4.94
CA ILE A 34 5.36 1.93 -5.91
C ILE A 34 5.32 2.52 -7.32
N ARG A 35 4.70 3.70 -7.49
CA ARG A 35 4.61 4.39 -8.79
C ARG A 35 5.98 4.75 -9.37
N ASN A 36 6.94 5.06 -8.50
CA ASN A 36 8.33 5.34 -8.88
C ASN A 36 9.14 4.06 -9.15
N GLY A 37 8.51 2.88 -9.15
CA GLY A 37 9.17 1.60 -9.38
C GLY A 37 10.07 1.15 -8.22
N ARG A 38 9.92 1.75 -7.03
CA ARG A 38 10.70 1.36 -5.86
C ARG A 38 10.07 0.14 -5.19
N PRO A 39 10.87 -0.85 -4.78
CA PRO A 39 10.36 -2.03 -4.10
C PRO A 39 9.89 -1.67 -2.69
N VAL A 40 8.58 -1.69 -2.48
CA VAL A 40 7.96 -1.53 -1.15
C VAL A 40 7.68 -2.89 -0.48
N PHE A 41 7.37 -3.91 -1.29
CA PHE A 41 7.11 -5.27 -0.83
C PHE A 41 8.22 -6.20 -1.28
N TYR A 42 8.52 -7.21 -0.46
CA TYR A 42 9.40 -8.30 -0.86
C TYR A 42 8.63 -9.26 -1.76
N ASP A 43 9.14 -9.50 -2.97
CA ASP A 43 8.66 -10.55 -3.86
C ASP A 43 9.54 -11.79 -3.64
N ALA A 44 8.99 -12.76 -2.90
CA ALA A 44 9.61 -14.06 -2.66
C ALA A 44 9.39 -15.00 -3.86
#